data_AF-A0A0P0NIR5-F1
#
_entry.id   AF-A0A0P0NIR5-F1
#
_cell.length_a   1.000
_cell.length_b   1.000
_cell.length_c   1.000
_cell.angle_alpha   90.00
_cell.angle_beta   90.00
_cell.angle_gamma   90.00
#
_symmetry.space_group_name_H-M   'P 1'
#
loop_
_entity.id
_entity.type
_entity.pdbx_description
1 polymer ?
#
loop_
_entity_poly.entity_id
_entity_poly.type
_entity_poly.pdbx_seq_one_letter_code
_entity_poly.pdbx_strand_id
1 'polypeptide(L)'
;MDDRKALKETLNGRNLPKLEFIQLIKQQEKLISEYQGLEEQGAILAAIVDSSDDAIISKDLNGMVTSWNKSAERIFGYSAAEMIGKSILTLIPQDRLEEEPAILIRINQGERVDHFHTKRLRKDGGFLRYR
;
A
#
# COMPACT_ATOMS: atom_id res chain seq x y z
N MET A 1 -41.51 25.47 12.87
CA MET A 1 -40.55 26.22 13.71
C MET A 1 -39.20 25.90 13.12
N ASP A 2 -38.57 26.89 12.49
CA ASP A 2 -37.75 26.74 11.28
C ASP A 2 -36.25 26.61 11.59
N ASP A 3 -35.66 25.43 11.32
CA ASP A 3 -34.24 25.10 11.51
C ASP A 3 -33.28 26.04 10.74
N ARG A 4 -33.80 26.75 9.72
CA ARG A 4 -33.06 27.82 9.02
C ARG A 4 -32.75 29.04 9.90
N LYS A 5 -33.46 29.21 11.02
CA LYS A 5 -33.22 30.31 11.97
C LYS A 5 -32.07 29.99 12.93
N ALA A 6 -31.91 28.72 13.32
CA ALA A 6 -30.83 28.27 14.21
C ALA A 6 -29.45 28.26 13.53
N LEU A 7 -29.39 27.95 12.22
CA LEU A 7 -28.15 28.00 11.43
C LEU A 7 -27.67 29.44 11.15
N LYS A 8 -28.58 30.42 11.15
CA LYS A 8 -28.23 31.84 10.97
C LYS A 8 -27.76 32.50 12.27
N GLU A 9 -28.25 32.06 13.42
CA GLU A 9 -27.88 32.62 14.73
C GLU A 9 -26.51 32.14 15.23
N THR A 10 -26.02 30.96 14.79
CA THR A 10 -24.65 30.50 15.10
C THR A 10 -23.56 31.13 14.21
N LEU A 11 -23.94 31.79 13.11
CA LEU A 11 -23.01 32.50 12.21
C LEU A 11 -22.84 33.99 12.56
N ASN A 12 -23.60 34.51 13.52
CA ASN A 12 -23.48 35.90 13.98
C ASN A 12 -22.57 35.99 15.20
N GLY A 13 -21.33 36.46 15.02
CA GLY A 13 -20.62 37.10 16.14
C GLY A 13 -19.10 36.99 16.21
N ARG A 14 -18.43 36.27 15.31
CA ARG A 14 -16.98 36.42 15.16
C ARG A 14 -16.67 36.67 13.70
N ASN A 15 -16.76 37.95 13.30
CA ASN A 15 -16.02 38.39 12.13
C ASN A 15 -14.55 38.08 12.43
N LEU A 16 -14.03 37.02 11.80
CA LEU A 16 -12.60 36.76 11.82
C LEU A 16 -11.93 38.05 11.33
N PRO A 17 -11.03 38.65 12.12
CA PRO A 17 -10.22 39.77 11.65
C PRO A 17 -9.68 39.43 10.27
N LYS A 18 -9.68 40.40 9.34
CA LYS A 18 -9.21 40.18 7.96
C LYS A 18 -7.85 39.47 7.90
N LEU A 19 -7.00 39.71 8.90
CA LEU A 19 -5.71 39.04 9.07
C LEU A 19 -5.84 37.54 9.40
N GLU A 20 -6.72 37.15 10.31
CA GLU A 20 -6.99 35.74 10.65
C GLU A 20 -7.61 34.99 9.46
N PHE A 21 -8.48 35.65 8.70
CA PHE A 21 -9.05 35.07 7.46
C PHE A 21 -7.97 34.84 6.40
N ILE A 22 -7.06 35.81 6.20
CA ILE A 22 -5.91 35.65 5.29
C ILE A 22 -4.97 34.55 5.77
N GLN A 23 -4.72 34.45 7.08
CA GLN A 23 -3.88 33.38 7.65
C GLN A 23 -4.51 32.00 7.44
N LEU A 24 -5.82 31.87 7.61
CA LEU A 24 -6.54 30.62 7.40
C LEU A 24 -6.46 30.16 5.94
N ILE A 25 -6.63 31.08 4.98
CA ILE A 25 -6.47 30.76 3.54
C ILE A 25 -5.05 30.29 3.26
N LYS A 26 -4.03 31.01 3.75
CA LYS A 26 -2.62 30.60 3.56
C LYS A 26 -2.33 29.23 4.16
N GLN A 27 -2.93 28.92 5.31
CA GLN A 27 -2.78 27.61 5.95
C GLN A 27 -3.45 26.50 5.12
N GLN A 28 -4.64 26.76 4.56
CA GLN A 28 -5.33 25.82 3.67
C GLN A 28 -4.56 25.59 2.37
N GLU A 29 -4.06 26.65 1.73
CA GLU A 29 -3.22 26.56 0.53
C GLU A 29 -1.96 25.72 0.78
N LYS A 30 -1.29 25.95 1.91
CA LYS A 30 -0.13 25.15 2.33
C LYS A 30 -0.48 23.67 2.49
N LEU A 31 -1.59 23.38 3.18
CA LEU A 31 -2.02 22.00 3.43
C LEU A 31 -2.39 21.26 2.13
N ILE A 32 -3.05 21.96 1.19
CA ILE A 32 -3.38 21.41 -0.13
C ILE A 32 -2.10 21.12 -0.92
N SER A 33 -1.15 22.06 -0.93
CA SER A 33 0.13 21.86 -1.62
C SER A 33 0.92 20.69 -1.02
N GLU A 34 0.93 20.55 0.31
CA GLU A 34 1.56 19.41 0.99
C GLU A 34 0.88 18.08 0.64
N TYR A 35 -0.47 18.05 0.63
CA TYR A 35 -1.22 16.85 0.25
C TYR A 35 -0.98 16.44 -1.21
N GLN A 36 -0.98 17.41 -2.13
CA GLN A 36 -0.66 17.18 -3.54
C GLN A 36 0.75 16.66 -3.73
N GLY A 37 1.73 17.20 -3.00
CA GLY A 37 3.11 16.71 -3.03
C GLY A 37 3.23 15.26 -2.54
N LEU A 38 2.50 14.88 -1.49
CA LEU A 38 2.45 13.50 -1.01
C LEU A 38 1.78 12.55 -2.02
N GLU A 39 0.70 13.00 -2.66
CA GLU A 39 0.00 12.24 -3.69
C GLU A 39 0.89 12.02 -4.93
N GLU A 40 1.59 13.06 -5.38
CA GLU A 40 2.52 12.98 -6.51
C GLU A 40 3.69 12.02 -6.21
N GLN A 41 4.29 12.12 -5.01
CA GLN A 41 5.32 11.18 -4.57
C GLN A 41 4.79 9.74 -4.53
N GLY A 42 3.57 9.53 -4.02
CA GLY A 42 2.91 8.23 -4.02
C GLY A 42 2.70 7.68 -5.43
N ALA A 43 2.24 8.51 -6.36
CA ALA A 43 2.04 8.15 -7.76
C ALA A 43 3.35 7.77 -8.47
N ILE A 44 4.43 8.52 -8.22
CA ILE A 44 5.76 8.20 -8.76
C ILE A 44 6.26 6.86 -8.23
N LEU A 45 6.15 6.62 -6.91
CA LEU A 45 6.56 5.34 -6.32
C LEU A 45 5.75 4.18 -6.88
N ALA A 46 4.43 4.34 -7.03
CA ALA A 46 3.57 3.35 -7.65
C ALA A 46 3.98 3.07 -9.11
N ALA A 47 4.27 4.11 -9.89
CA ALA A 47 4.72 3.98 -11.28
C ALA A 47 6.07 3.24 -11.38
N ILE A 48 7.01 3.49 -10.47
CA ILE A 48 8.30 2.78 -10.41
C ILE A 48 8.07 1.29 -10.12
N VAL A 49 7.24 0.97 -9.12
CA VAL A 49 6.92 -0.42 -8.77
C VAL A 49 6.19 -1.14 -9.91
N ASP A 50 5.28 -0.47 -10.61
CA ASP A 50 4.50 -1.04 -11.71
C ASP A 50 5.28 -1.22 -13.01
N SER A 51 6.30 -0.39 -13.22
CA SER A 51 7.17 -0.46 -14.41
C SER A 51 8.33 -1.44 -14.25
N SER A 52 8.61 -1.90 -13.03
CA SER A 52 9.60 -2.95 -12.79
C SER A 52 9.21 -4.25 -13.50
N ASP A 53 10.14 -4.89 -14.20
CA ASP A 53 9.95 -6.24 -14.76
C ASP A 53 9.96 -7.33 -13.67
N ASP A 54 10.50 -7.03 -12.49
CA ASP A 54 10.51 -7.94 -11.35
C ASP A 54 9.18 -7.94 -10.61
N ALA A 55 8.78 -9.12 -10.13
CA ALA A 55 7.65 -9.24 -9.22
C ALA A 55 8.00 -8.60 -7.87
N ILE A 56 7.23 -7.57 -7.49
CA ILE A 56 7.34 -6.89 -6.20
C ILE A 56 6.06 -7.16 -5.42
N ILE A 57 6.24 -7.78 -4.25
CA ILE A 57 5.16 -8.25 -3.39
C ILE A 57 5.46 -7.80 -1.96
N SER A 58 4.48 -7.21 -1.28
CA SER A 58 4.54 -6.99 0.16
C SER A 58 3.56 -7.89 0.89
N LYS A 59 3.86 -8.19 2.15
CA LYS A 59 3.00 -8.95 3.06
C LYS A 59 3.16 -8.46 4.49
N ASP A 60 2.17 -8.73 5.33
CA ASP A 60 2.26 -8.53 6.78
C ASP A 60 3.03 -9.69 7.47
N LEU A 61 3.19 -9.58 8.80
CA LEU A 61 3.86 -10.62 9.60
C LEU A 61 3.05 -11.92 9.75
N ASN A 62 1.79 -11.94 9.33
CA ASN A 62 0.98 -13.15 9.24
C ASN A 62 1.12 -13.83 7.86
N GLY A 63 1.98 -13.29 6.99
CA GLY A 63 2.16 -13.76 5.62
C GLY A 63 1.01 -13.39 4.69
N MET A 64 0.14 -12.44 5.05
CA MET A 64 -0.95 -11.97 4.22
C MET A 64 -0.46 -10.91 3.24
N VAL A 65 -0.70 -11.11 1.96
CA VAL A 65 -0.25 -10.21 0.89
C VAL A 65 -0.94 -8.85 1.02
N THR A 66 -0.15 -7.77 1.02
CA THR A 66 -0.60 -6.39 1.17
C THR A 66 -0.46 -5.58 -0.12
N SER A 67 0.46 -5.97 -1.01
CA SER A 67 0.59 -5.36 -2.34
C SER A 67 1.08 -6.37 -3.38
N TRP A 68 0.73 -6.11 -4.63
CA TRP A 68 0.98 -6.99 -5.75
C TRP A 68 1.13 -6.16 -7.03
N ASN A 69 2.34 -6.04 -7.57
CA ASN A 69 2.58 -5.23 -8.77
C ASN A 69 2.18 -5.97 -10.07
N LYS A 70 2.12 -5.24 -11.19
CA LYS A 70 1.79 -5.79 -12.52
C LYS A 70 2.71 -6.93 -12.95
N SER A 71 3.99 -6.90 -12.60
CA SER A 71 4.92 -7.99 -12.92
C SER A 71 4.63 -9.25 -12.12
N ALA A 72 4.24 -9.14 -10.85
CA ALA A 72 3.78 -10.28 -10.07
C ALA A 72 2.55 -10.94 -10.71
N GLU A 73 1.62 -10.14 -11.26
CA GLU A 73 0.47 -10.70 -12.01
C GLU A 73 0.91 -11.51 -13.21
N ARG A 74 1.83 -10.98 -14.03
CA ARG A 74 2.36 -11.69 -15.21
C ARG A 74 3.14 -12.94 -14.84
N ILE A 75 3.99 -12.84 -13.83
CA ILE A 75 4.91 -13.90 -13.42
C ILE A 75 4.15 -15.06 -12.77
N PHE A 76 3.28 -14.78 -11.80
CA PHE A 76 2.57 -15.83 -11.05
C PHE A 76 1.19 -16.17 -11.63
N GLY A 77 0.62 -15.32 -12.49
CA GLY A 77 -0.68 -15.55 -13.14
C GLY A 77 -1.91 -15.20 -12.28
N TYR A 78 -1.71 -14.65 -11.08
CA TYR A 78 -2.78 -14.17 -10.21
C TYR A 78 -2.93 -12.66 -10.31
N SER A 79 -4.17 -12.17 -10.37
CA SER A 79 -4.41 -10.73 -10.26
C SER A 79 -4.20 -10.22 -8.83
N ALA A 80 -3.94 -8.92 -8.66
CA ALA A 80 -3.87 -8.28 -7.36
C ALA A 80 -5.15 -8.50 -6.54
N ALA A 81 -6.32 -8.46 -7.18
CA ALA A 81 -7.61 -8.71 -6.55
C ALA A 81 -7.76 -10.14 -5.99
N GLU A 82 -7.06 -11.11 -6.59
CA GLU A 82 -7.06 -12.49 -6.10
C GLU A 82 -6.08 -12.71 -4.95
N MET A 83 -4.98 -11.95 -4.91
CA MET A 83 -3.89 -12.17 -3.95
C MET A 83 -3.92 -11.26 -2.74
N ILE A 84 -4.32 -10.00 -2.87
CA ILE A 84 -4.33 -9.06 -1.74
C ILE A 84 -5.29 -9.59 -0.66
N GLY A 85 -4.81 -9.66 0.58
CA GLY A 85 -5.52 -10.26 1.72
C GLY A 85 -5.50 -11.80 1.75
N LYS A 86 -4.82 -12.47 0.81
CA LYS A 86 -4.57 -13.91 0.85
C LYS A 86 -3.18 -14.22 1.39
N SER A 87 -3.01 -15.44 1.86
CA SER A 87 -1.72 -15.94 2.33
C SER A 87 -0.75 -16.15 1.17
N ILE A 88 0.50 -15.70 1.34
CA ILE A 88 1.61 -15.94 0.42
C ILE A 88 1.94 -17.43 0.24
N LEU A 89 1.49 -18.28 1.18
CA LEU A 89 1.65 -19.74 1.11
C LEU A 89 1.04 -20.34 -0.16
N THR A 90 0.07 -19.66 -0.78
CA THR A 90 -0.50 -20.05 -2.09
C THR A 90 0.57 -20.22 -3.17
N LEU A 91 1.67 -19.44 -3.08
CA LEU A 91 2.78 -19.50 -4.03
C LEU A 91 3.87 -20.48 -3.59
N ILE A 92 3.74 -21.16 -2.46
CA ILE A 92 4.80 -22.02 -1.90
C ILE A 92 4.44 -23.48 -2.15
N PRO A 93 5.35 -24.26 -2.75
CA PRO A 93 5.19 -25.70 -2.88
C PRO A 93 5.03 -26.39 -1.51
N GLN A 94 4.24 -27.47 -1.46
CA GLN A 94 3.94 -28.18 -0.22
C GLN A 94 5.21 -28.65 0.52
N ASP A 95 6.25 -29.06 -0.21
CA ASP A 95 7.55 -29.50 0.31
C ASP A 95 8.41 -28.36 0.88
N ARG A 96 7.96 -27.11 0.78
CA ARG A 96 8.70 -25.89 1.17
C ARG A 96 7.92 -24.96 2.09
N LEU A 97 6.75 -25.37 2.59
CA LEU A 97 5.92 -24.53 3.46
C LEU A 97 6.66 -24.06 4.72
N GLU A 98 7.59 -24.86 5.24
CA GLU A 98 8.42 -24.53 6.41
C GLU A 98 9.40 -23.35 6.18
N GLU A 99 9.67 -22.98 4.92
CA GLU A 99 10.52 -21.83 4.61
C GLU A 99 9.89 -20.52 5.11
N GLU A 100 8.57 -20.40 5.03
CA GLU A 100 7.87 -19.15 5.33
C GLU A 100 7.88 -18.81 6.83
N PRO A 101 7.51 -19.71 7.77
CA PRO A 101 7.66 -19.47 9.20
C PRO A 101 9.10 -19.10 9.59
N ALA A 102 10.10 -19.79 9.02
CA ALA A 102 11.51 -19.52 9.30
C ALA A 102 11.93 -18.10 8.88
N ILE A 103 11.45 -17.63 7.73
CA ILE A 103 11.69 -16.25 7.24
C ILE A 103 11.01 -15.24 8.18
N LEU A 104 9.74 -15.48 8.55
CA LEU A 104 8.99 -14.56 9.41
C LEU A 104 9.61 -14.41 10.80
N ILE A 105 10.13 -15.50 11.38
CA ILE A 105 10.84 -15.45 12.67
C ILE A 105 12.04 -14.50 12.61
N ARG A 106 12.86 -14.60 11.57
CA ARG A 106 14.04 -13.76 11.37
C ARG A 106 13.66 -12.29 11.16
N ILE A 107 12.67 -12.03 10.31
CA ILE A 107 12.15 -10.66 10.09
C ILE A 107 11.62 -10.06 11.39
N ASN A 108 10.90 -10.84 12.20
CA ASN A 108 10.37 -10.39 13.49
C ASN A 108 11.46 -10.10 14.52
N GLN A 109 12.66 -10.67 14.35
CA GLN A 109 13.86 -10.35 15.13
C GLN A 109 14.61 -9.11 14.61
N GLY A 110 14.08 -8.44 13.58
CA GLY A 110 14.72 -7.29 12.94
C GLY A 110 15.82 -7.67 11.95
N GLU A 111 15.98 -8.95 11.64
CA GLU A 111 16.95 -9.40 10.65
C GLU A 111 16.44 -9.13 9.24
N ARG A 112 17.35 -8.69 8.37
CA ARG A 112 17.12 -8.71 6.93
C ARG A 112 17.41 -10.12 6.41
N VAL A 113 16.45 -10.68 5.67
CA VAL A 113 16.68 -11.90 4.90
C VAL A 113 17.18 -11.50 3.51
N ASP A 114 18.43 -11.83 3.22
CA ASP A 114 19.05 -11.59 1.91
C ASP A 114 18.45 -12.49 0.81
N HIS A 115 18.95 -12.34 -0.42
CA HIS A 115 18.53 -13.14 -1.56
C HIS A 115 18.68 -14.64 -1.28
N PHE A 116 17.58 -15.38 -1.33
CA PHE A 116 17.57 -16.84 -1.20
C PHE A 116 16.84 -17.46 -2.38
N HIS A 117 17.40 -18.53 -2.93
CA HIS A 117 16.76 -19.26 -4.02
C HIS A 117 15.68 -20.21 -3.45
N THR A 118 14.45 -20.04 -3.91
CA THR A 118 13.25 -20.80 -3.50
C THR A 118 12.39 -21.15 -4.71
N LYS A 119 11.64 -22.24 -4.62
CA LYS A 119 10.67 -22.59 -5.68
C LYS A 119 9.33 -21.96 -5.34
N ARG A 120 8.65 -21.42 -6.34
CA ARG A 120 7.30 -20.88 -6.18
C ARG A 120 6.36 -21.44 -7.25
N LEU A 121 5.09 -21.61 -6.86
CA LEU A 121 4.00 -22.05 -7.71
C LEU A 121 3.36 -20.85 -8.40
N ARG A 122 2.99 -21.07 -9.66
CA ARG A 122 2.14 -20.19 -10.46
C ARG A 122 0.71 -20.72 -10.42
N LYS A 123 -0.25 -19.89 -10.82
CA LYS A 123 -1.68 -20.24 -10.90
C LYS A 123 -1.96 -21.44 -11.81
N ASP A 124 -1.16 -21.62 -12.85
CA ASP A 124 -1.27 -22.75 -13.78
C ASP A 124 -0.72 -24.08 -13.20
N GLY A 125 -0.23 -24.08 -11.96
CA GLY A 125 0.39 -25.23 -11.30
C GLY A 125 1.85 -25.44 -11.70
N GLY A 126 2.40 -24.62 -12.60
CA GLY A 126 3.81 -24.63 -12.96
C GLY A 126 4.69 -23.99 -11.90
N PHE A 127 5.99 -24.29 -11.94
CA PHE A 127 6.98 -23.64 -11.10
C PHE A 127 7.60 -22.44 -11.81
N LEU A 128 7.91 -21.38 -11.05
CA LEU A 128 8.83 -20.36 -11.54
C LEU A 128 10.20 -20.98 -11.81
N ARG A 129 10.67 -20.83 -13.03
CA ARG A 129 12.03 -21.23 -13.42
C ARG A 129 12.95 -20.04 -13.18
N TYR A 130 14.01 -20.26 -12.40
CA TYR A 130 15.14 -19.33 -12.36
C TYR A 130 15.75 -19.24 -13.76
N ARG A 131 16.03 -18.02 -14.20
CA ARG A 131 16.83 -17.77 -15.40
C ARG A 131 18.18 -17.22 -14.99
#